data_AF-A0A2V6AIC3-F1
#
_entry.id   AF-A0A2V6AIC3-F1
#
_cell.length_a   1.000
_cell.length_b   1.000
_cell.length_c   1.000
_cell.angle_alpha   90.00
_cell.angle_beta   90.00
_cell.angle_gamma   90.00
#
_symmetry.space_group_name_H-M   'P 1'
#
loop_
_entity.id
_entity.type
_entity.pdbx_description
1 polymer ?
#
loop_
_entity_poly.entity_id
_entity_poly.type
_entity_poly.pdbx_seq_one_letter_code
_entity_poly.pdbx_strand_id
1 'polypeptide(L)'
;MIVTRRMMALAALLASTLMAACGLRSTNPSSETLTVYQDAPTLSLLDLGPPGRSPGDVHHFFAPLHSSPGGPVTGEVFGTKTLVKLATDANPNLEQRTTLLSFTFGDRQDQIIVLGVVDYTPTGAEFNP
;
A
#
# COMPACT_ATOMS: atom_id res chain seq x y z
N MET A 1 -28.30 -51.84 -0.43
CA MET A 1 -28.38 -50.42 -0.03
C MET A 1 -27.54 -50.13 1.22
N ILE A 2 -26.26 -50.53 1.25
CA ILE A 2 -25.34 -50.36 2.40
C ILE A 2 -24.05 -49.66 1.96
N VAL A 3 -23.60 -49.90 0.71
CA VAL A 3 -22.38 -49.32 0.13
C VAL A 3 -22.51 -47.81 -0.12
N THR A 4 -23.65 -47.36 -0.64
CA THR A 4 -23.93 -45.92 -0.89
C THR A 4 -23.96 -45.07 0.37
N ARG A 5 -24.36 -45.66 1.51
CA ARG A 5 -24.41 -44.97 2.81
C ARG A 5 -23.03 -44.76 3.43
N ARG A 6 -22.07 -45.65 3.13
CA ARG A 6 -20.67 -45.55 3.61
C ARG A 6 -19.85 -44.54 2.82
N MET A 7 -20.12 -44.38 1.51
CA MET A 7 -19.40 -43.39 0.68
C MET A 7 -19.77 -41.94 1.04
N MET A 8 -21.04 -41.63 1.33
CA MET A 8 -21.43 -40.28 1.76
C MET A 8 -20.85 -39.90 3.13
N ALA A 9 -20.76 -40.86 4.06
CA ALA A 9 -20.18 -40.61 5.38
C ALA A 9 -18.69 -40.25 5.31
N LEU A 10 -17.95 -40.87 4.38
CA LEU A 10 -16.52 -40.58 4.19
C LEU A 10 -16.31 -39.19 3.55
N ALA A 11 -17.14 -38.81 2.58
CA ALA A 11 -17.09 -37.49 1.93
C ALA A 11 -17.42 -36.34 2.90
N ALA A 12 -18.41 -36.53 3.77
CA ALA A 12 -18.77 -35.54 4.80
C ALA A 12 -17.65 -35.38 5.86
N LEU A 13 -16.92 -36.45 6.18
CA LEU A 13 -15.81 -36.42 7.12
C LEU A 13 -14.57 -35.71 6.53
N LEU A 14 -14.31 -35.89 5.23
CA LEU A 14 -13.24 -35.17 4.51
C LEU A 14 -13.55 -33.67 4.35
N ALA A 15 -14.81 -33.30 4.11
CA ALA A 15 -15.20 -31.89 4.02
C ALA A 15 -15.07 -31.16 5.37
N SER A 16 -15.33 -31.84 6.48
CA SER A 16 -15.26 -31.25 7.83
C SER A 16 -13.82 -31.11 8.35
N THR A 17 -12.87 -31.94 7.89
CA THR A 17 -11.44 -31.75 8.21
C THR A 17 -10.77 -30.65 7.39
N LEU A 18 -11.16 -30.44 6.12
CA LEU A 18 -10.63 -29.33 5.31
C LEU A 18 -11.07 -27.95 5.84
N MET A 19 -12.29 -27.83 6.39
CA MET A 19 -12.80 -26.56 6.92
C MET A 19 -12.13 -26.12 8.23
N ALA A 20 -11.55 -27.06 9.00
CA ALA A 20 -10.87 -26.74 10.25
C ALA A 20 -9.44 -26.19 10.04
N ALA A 21 -8.80 -26.49 8.91
CA ALA A 21 -7.42 -26.07 8.64
C ALA A 21 -7.32 -24.60 8.19
N CYS A 22 -8.32 -24.08 7.48
CA CYS A 22 -8.32 -22.68 7.01
C CYS A 22 -8.83 -21.68 8.05
N GLY A 23 -9.31 -22.13 9.22
CA GLY A 23 -9.95 -21.29 10.23
C GLY A 23 -9.17 -21.11 11.54
N LEU A 24 -8.04 -21.82 11.74
CA LEU A 24 -7.28 -21.75 12.98
C LEU A 24 -6.38 -20.51 12.98
N ARG A 25 -6.96 -19.35 13.27
CA ARG A 25 -6.19 -18.13 13.55
C ARG A 25 -5.36 -18.38 14.82
N SER A 26 -4.05 -18.50 14.65
CA SER A 26 -3.10 -18.52 15.76
C SER A 26 -3.31 -17.28 16.64
N THR A 27 -3.48 -17.47 17.94
CA THR A 27 -3.55 -16.38 18.92
C THR A 27 -2.17 -15.80 19.24
N ASN A 28 -1.10 -16.43 18.74
CA ASN A 28 0.24 -15.89 18.88
C ASN A 28 0.44 -14.75 17.88
N PRO A 29 0.98 -13.60 18.31
CA PRO A 29 1.34 -12.54 17.39
C PRO A 29 2.34 -13.08 16.37
N SER A 30 2.01 -12.94 15.08
CA SER A 30 2.91 -13.21 13.97
C SER A 30 3.15 -11.92 13.19
N SER A 31 4.40 -11.69 12.80
CA SER A 31 4.74 -10.65 11.85
C SER A 31 4.77 -11.25 10.45
N GLU A 32 4.16 -10.57 9.50
CA GLU A 32 4.25 -10.91 8.08
C GLU A 32 4.90 -9.75 7.32
N THR A 33 5.66 -10.09 6.28
CA THR A 33 6.31 -9.13 5.39
C THR A 33 5.65 -9.21 4.03
N LEU A 34 5.13 -8.08 3.55
CA LEU A 34 4.67 -7.91 2.18
C LEU A 34 5.72 -7.11 1.40
N THR A 35 6.26 -7.69 0.35
CA THR A 35 7.14 -7.01 -0.61
C THR A 35 6.35 -6.70 -1.87
N VAL A 36 6.40 -5.44 -2.32
CA VAL A 36 5.79 -4.98 -3.56
C VAL A 36 6.82 -4.23 -4.39
N TYR A 37 6.69 -4.32 -5.71
CA TYR A 37 7.51 -3.59 -6.67
C TYR A 37 6.64 -2.54 -7.34
N GLN A 38 7.08 -1.30 -7.31
CA GLN A 38 6.33 -0.18 -7.87
C GLN A 38 6.92 0.22 -9.21
N ASP A 39 6.06 0.50 -10.19
CA ASP A 39 6.45 1.21 -11.40
C ASP A 39 6.81 2.68 -11.10
N ALA A 40 7.42 3.35 -12.08
CA ALA A 40 7.63 4.80 -12.00
C ALA A 40 6.28 5.52 -11.83
N PRO A 41 6.12 6.38 -10.80
CA PRO A 41 4.84 7.01 -10.52
C PRO A 41 4.56 8.14 -11.51
N THR A 42 3.29 8.28 -11.88
CA THR A 42 2.78 9.52 -12.47
C THR A 42 2.62 10.55 -11.36
N LEU A 43 3.16 11.75 -11.55
CA LEU A 43 3.16 12.83 -10.56
C LEU A 43 2.47 14.07 -11.13
N SER A 44 1.61 14.69 -10.33
CA SER A 44 0.99 15.98 -10.64
C SER A 44 1.14 16.90 -9.45
N LEU A 45 1.70 18.09 -9.67
CA LEU A 45 1.78 19.16 -8.67
C LEU A 45 0.59 20.09 -8.83
N LEU A 46 -0.11 20.33 -7.71
CA LEU A 46 -1.08 21.39 -7.55
C LEU A 46 -0.43 22.49 -6.68
N ASP A 47 -0.02 23.58 -7.33
CA ASP A 47 0.48 24.80 -6.68
C ASP A 47 -0.72 25.67 -6.27
N LEU A 48 -0.89 25.88 -4.96
CA LEU A 48 -2.06 26.56 -4.40
C LEU A 48 -1.75 27.96 -3.84
N GLY A 49 -0.47 28.33 -3.77
CA GLY A 49 -0.03 29.55 -3.10
C GLY A 49 0.58 30.58 -4.05
N PRO A 50 1.46 31.45 -3.53
CA PRO A 50 2.28 32.31 -4.36
C PRO A 50 3.15 31.46 -5.30
N PRO A 51 3.50 31.95 -6.50
CA PRO A 51 4.30 31.20 -7.45
C PRO A 51 5.57 30.59 -6.82
N GLY A 52 5.70 29.28 -6.96
CA GLY A 52 6.79 28.51 -6.36
C GLY A 52 6.34 27.73 -5.14
N ARG A 53 7.28 27.10 -4.44
CA ARG A 53 6.95 26.17 -3.37
C ARG A 53 6.32 26.91 -2.19
N SER A 54 5.11 26.51 -1.81
CA SER A 54 4.33 27.14 -0.76
C SER A 54 3.64 26.12 0.16
N PRO A 55 3.40 26.44 1.44
CA PRO A 55 2.58 25.58 2.28
C PRO A 55 1.18 25.42 1.67
N GLY A 56 0.75 24.16 1.55
CA GLY A 56 -0.50 23.79 0.88
C GLY A 56 -0.29 23.14 -0.48
N ASP A 57 0.87 23.29 -1.12
CA ASP A 57 1.16 22.61 -2.40
C ASP A 57 0.99 21.09 -2.25
N VAL A 58 0.33 20.48 -3.23
CA VAL A 58 -0.03 19.05 -3.19
C VAL A 58 0.56 18.32 -4.39
N HIS A 59 1.35 17.28 -4.13
CA HIS A 59 1.66 16.28 -5.14
C HIS A 59 0.63 15.17 -5.08
N HIS A 60 -0.07 14.95 -6.17
CA HIS A 60 -0.84 13.75 -6.43
C HIS A 60 0.06 12.73 -7.13
N PHE A 61 -0.02 11.47 -6.72
CA PHE A 61 0.74 10.41 -7.36
C PHE A 61 -0.06 9.14 -7.53
N PHE A 62 0.32 8.35 -8.54
CA PHE A 62 -0.23 7.05 -8.87
C PHE A 62 0.86 6.16 -9.45
N ALA A 63 0.91 4.88 -9.07
CA ALA A 63 1.75 3.88 -9.73
C ALA A 63 1.15 2.46 -9.65
N PRO A 64 1.28 1.65 -10.71
CA PRO A 64 1.05 0.21 -10.65
C PRO A 64 2.01 -0.50 -9.67
N LEU A 65 1.53 -1.61 -9.09
CA LEU A 65 2.30 -2.49 -8.22
C LEU A 65 2.35 -3.92 -8.76
N HIS A 66 3.48 -4.59 -8.53
CA HIS A 66 3.73 -5.97 -8.92
C HIS A 66 4.17 -6.80 -7.71
N SER A 67 3.87 -8.10 -7.71
CA SER A 67 4.36 -9.05 -6.72
C SER A 67 5.80 -9.53 -7.01
N SER A 68 6.30 -9.30 -8.22
CA SER A 68 7.67 -9.59 -8.64
C SER A 68 8.17 -8.54 -9.64
N PRO A 69 9.51 -8.32 -9.77
CA PRO A 69 10.05 -7.37 -10.73
C PRO A 69 9.62 -7.71 -12.17
N GLY A 70 8.98 -6.75 -12.85
CA GLY A 70 8.48 -6.93 -14.23
C GLY A 70 7.33 -7.94 -14.38
N GLY A 71 6.75 -8.40 -13.28
CA GLY A 71 5.60 -9.32 -13.29
C GLY A 71 4.29 -8.65 -13.74
N PRO A 72 3.15 -9.36 -13.71
CA PRO A 72 1.86 -8.73 -13.94
C PRO A 72 1.52 -7.73 -12.83
N VAL A 73 0.70 -6.73 -13.15
CA VAL A 73 0.17 -5.79 -12.16
C VAL A 73 -0.77 -6.53 -11.21
N THR A 74 -0.51 -6.41 -9.91
CA THR A 74 -1.28 -7.05 -8.83
C THR A 74 -1.99 -6.04 -7.93
N GLY A 75 -1.72 -4.75 -8.12
CA GLY A 75 -2.31 -3.67 -7.33
C GLY A 75 -1.88 -2.30 -7.83
N GLU A 76 -2.17 -1.28 -7.04
CA GLU A 76 -1.79 0.11 -7.31
C GLU A 76 -1.53 0.84 -5.99
N VAL A 77 -0.65 1.85 -6.05
CA VAL A 77 -0.47 2.84 -5.00
C VAL A 77 -0.86 4.21 -5.52
N PHE A 78 -1.63 4.95 -4.73
CA PHE A 78 -1.96 6.33 -5.03
C PHE A 78 -2.05 7.16 -3.76
N GLY A 79 -1.97 8.47 -3.89
CA GLY A 79 -2.10 9.33 -2.73
C GLY A 79 -1.68 10.76 -2.96
N THR A 80 -1.41 11.42 -1.84
CA THR A 80 -1.07 12.84 -1.80
C THR A 80 0.10 13.10 -0.87
N LYS A 81 0.96 14.03 -1.26
CA LYS A 81 1.96 14.65 -0.38
C LYS A 81 1.69 16.15 -0.33
N THR A 82 1.35 16.66 0.84
CA THR A 82 1.08 18.08 1.06
C THR A 82 2.26 18.73 1.76
N LEU A 83 2.79 19.81 1.19
CA LEU A 83 3.82 20.62 1.83
C LEU A 83 3.21 21.38 3.03
N VAL A 84 3.68 21.10 4.24
CA VAL A 84 3.13 21.71 5.47
C VAL A 84 4.10 22.67 6.14
N LYS A 85 5.41 22.48 5.98
CA LYS A 85 6.43 23.44 6.43
C LYS A 85 7.53 23.57 5.40
N LEU A 86 7.85 24.80 5.02
CA LEU A 86 8.98 25.11 4.15
C LEU A 86 10.31 24.95 4.87
N ALA A 87 11.36 24.78 4.07
CA ALA A 87 12.72 25.01 4.51
C ALA A 87 12.90 26.46 4.98
N THR A 88 13.75 26.64 5.98
CA THR A 88 14.08 27.95 6.56
C THR A 88 15.57 28.19 6.44
N ASP A 89 16.04 29.42 6.67
CA ASP A 89 17.48 29.72 6.66
C ASP A 89 18.26 28.88 7.69
N ALA A 90 17.61 28.53 8.82
CA ALA A 90 18.20 27.66 9.83
C ALA A 90 18.25 26.18 9.39
N ASN A 91 17.34 25.75 8.51
CA ASN A 91 17.23 24.38 8.00
C ASN A 91 16.90 24.39 6.49
N PRO A 92 17.85 24.81 5.63
CA PRO A 92 17.57 25.08 4.21
C PRO A 92 17.29 23.80 3.40
N ASN A 93 17.66 22.64 3.95
CA ASN A 93 17.55 21.34 3.28
C ASN A 93 16.41 20.49 3.81
N LEU A 94 15.52 21.06 4.63
CA LEU A 94 14.49 20.30 5.32
C LEU A 94 13.15 21.02 5.25
N GLU A 95 12.20 20.35 4.62
CA GLU A 95 10.80 20.72 4.63
C GLU A 95 9.96 19.55 5.13
N GLN A 96 8.79 19.84 5.68
CA GLN A 96 7.90 18.80 6.18
C GLN A 96 6.72 18.62 5.25
N ARG A 97 6.40 17.37 4.99
CA ARG A 97 5.23 17.00 4.18
C ARG A 97 4.38 15.97 4.89
N THR A 98 3.08 16.20 4.88
CA THR A 98 2.10 15.19 5.27
C THR A 98 1.82 14.30 4.07
N THR A 99 1.98 13.00 4.25
CA THR A 99 1.81 12.02 3.18
C THR A 99 0.66 11.07 3.53
N LEU A 100 -0.18 10.80 2.53
CA LEU A 100 -1.14 9.71 2.51
C LEU A 100 -0.79 8.81 1.33
N LEU A 101 -0.56 7.53 1.59
CA LEU A 101 -0.43 6.50 0.56
C LEU A 101 -1.53 5.46 0.77
N SER A 102 -2.24 5.14 -0.30
CA SER A 102 -3.23 4.07 -0.35
C SER A 102 -2.71 3.00 -1.29
N PHE A 103 -2.41 1.83 -0.74
CA PHE A 103 -2.10 0.63 -1.50
C PHE A 103 -3.37 -0.19 -1.64
N THR A 104 -3.68 -0.65 -2.84
CA THR A 104 -4.84 -1.50 -3.08
C THR A 104 -4.45 -2.75 -3.86
N PHE A 105 -5.06 -3.88 -3.51
CA PHE A 105 -4.77 -5.21 -4.07
C PHE A 105 -6.07 -5.96 -4.38
N GLY A 106 -5.98 -7.02 -5.19
CA GLY A 106 -7.11 -7.91 -5.45
C GLY A 106 -8.34 -7.19 -6.02
N ASP A 107 -8.14 -6.35 -7.05
CA ASP A 107 -9.18 -5.47 -7.60
C ASP A 107 -9.79 -4.52 -6.55
N ARG A 108 -8.91 -3.93 -5.73
CA ARG A 108 -9.22 -2.95 -4.67
C ARG A 108 -10.00 -3.47 -3.47
N GLN A 109 -10.14 -4.79 -3.32
CA GLN A 109 -10.81 -5.41 -2.17
C GLN A 109 -9.98 -5.33 -0.89
N ASP A 110 -8.65 -5.41 -1.02
CA ASP A 110 -7.73 -5.30 0.11
C ASP A 110 -6.95 -3.99 0.04
N GLN A 111 -6.75 -3.34 1.19
CA GLN A 111 -6.14 -2.01 1.26
C GLN A 111 -5.16 -1.89 2.43
N ILE A 112 -4.05 -1.19 2.19
CA ILE A 112 -3.13 -0.73 3.24
C ILE A 112 -3.03 0.79 3.11
N ILE A 113 -3.32 1.51 4.19
CA ILE A 113 -3.21 2.96 4.24
C ILE A 113 -2.03 3.34 5.11
N VAL A 114 -1.12 4.14 4.56
CA VAL A 114 0.05 4.67 5.25
C VAL A 114 -0.08 6.17 5.35
N LEU A 115 0.06 6.71 6.55
CA LEU A 115 0.04 8.15 6.81
C LEU A 115 1.25 8.54 7.63
N GLY A 116 1.78 9.74 7.39
CA GLY A 116 2.90 10.25 8.17
C GLY A 116 3.26 11.69 7.85
N VAL A 117 4.08 12.28 8.71
CA VAL A 117 4.76 13.54 8.47
C VAL A 117 6.25 13.24 8.43
N VAL A 118 6.89 13.54 7.31
CA VAL A 118 8.29 13.18 7.06
C VAL A 118 9.04 14.40 6.54
N ASP A 119 10.31 14.47 6.90
CA ASP A 119 11.25 15.48 6.45
C ASP A 119 11.77 15.13 5.04
N TYR A 120 11.74 16.10 4.13
CA TYR A 120 12.19 15.96 2.75
C TYR A 120 13.23 17.03 2.41
N THR A 121 14.10 16.71 1.46
CA THR A 121 14.97 17.70 0.83
C THR A 121 14.18 18.47 -0.22
N PRO A 122 14.18 19.83 -0.23
CA PRO A 122 13.36 20.62 -1.14
C PRO A 122 13.58 20.36 -2.64
N THR A 123 14.77 19.88 -3.03
CA THR A 123 15.13 19.54 -4.42
C THR A 123 15.32 18.04 -4.62
N GLY A 124 14.93 17.23 -3.64
CA GLY A 124 15.02 15.77 -3.72
C GLY A 124 14.00 15.20 -4.71
N ALA A 125 14.29 14.01 -5.24
CA ALA A 125 13.30 13.28 -6.02
C ALA A 125 12.10 12.91 -5.13
N GLU A 126 10.89 13.04 -5.67
CA GLU A 126 9.66 12.67 -4.97
C GLU A 126 9.59 11.18 -4.64
N PHE A 127 10.12 10.37 -5.55
CA PHE A 127 10.26 8.93 -5.46
C PHE A 127 11.64 8.56 -5.99
N ASN A 128 12.32 7.64 -5.29
CA ASN A 128 13.61 7.13 -5.74
C ASN A 128 13.34 6.06 -6.82
N PRO A 129 13.98 6.11 -8.00
CA PRO A 129 13.83 5.08 -9.02
C PRO A 129 14.40 3.73 -8.60
#